data_AF-A0A1I2NNB0-F1
#
_entry.id   AF-A0A1I2NNB0-F1
#
_cell.length_a   1.000
_cell.length_b   1.000
_cell.length_c   1.000
_cell.angle_alpha   90.00
_cell.angle_beta   90.00
_cell.angle_gamma   90.00
#
_symmetry.space_group_name_H-M   'P 1'
#
loop_
_entity.id
_entity.type
_entity.pdbx_description
1 polymer ?
#
loop_
_entity_poly.entity_id
_entity_poly.type
_entity_poly.pdbx_seq_one_letter_code
_entity_poly.pdbx_strand_id
1 'polypeptide(L)'
;MQNKKAQLSIMAILGVLIVLFVAASVVIKVNNKNASDKRSQLVSSEHKAKKSSKTKMVKGYKKDDVTFKRGESSQKTKSSESDNQKESQAMKDSNGYIIEKSSTVELTDSDLEGLSAKELTYARNEIYARHGRKFESSELNDYFSSKSWYTANSSYDDDSLSDVEKANAEEIADYQEDNQLEYSPQ
;
A
#
# COMPACT_ATOMS: atom_id res chain seq x y z
N MET A 1 -5.32 -7.70 -52.00
CA MET A 1 -3.83 -7.71 -51.95
C MET A 1 -3.20 -6.63 -51.07
N GLN A 2 -3.87 -5.52 -50.73
CA GLN A 2 -3.22 -4.41 -50.00
C GLN A 2 -2.76 -4.77 -48.56
N ASN A 3 -3.54 -5.56 -47.82
CA ASN A 3 -3.29 -5.83 -46.39
C ASN A 3 -1.97 -6.58 -46.09
N LYS A 4 -1.43 -7.35 -47.04
CA LYS A 4 -0.15 -8.05 -46.84
C LYS A 4 1.07 -7.12 -46.86
N LYS A 5 0.97 -5.96 -47.54
CA LYS A 5 2.07 -4.98 -47.58
C LYS A 5 2.17 -4.18 -46.28
N ALA A 6 1.04 -3.78 -45.70
CA ALA A 6 0.98 -3.05 -44.43
C ALA A 6 1.55 -3.86 -43.25
N GLN A 7 1.23 -5.16 -43.18
CA GLN A 7 1.76 -6.05 -42.14
C GLN A 7 3.29 -6.21 -42.21
N LEU A 8 3.86 -6.30 -43.42
CA LEU A 8 5.33 -6.36 -43.60
C LEU A 8 6.02 -5.08 -43.10
N SER A 9 5.45 -3.89 -43.34
CA SER A 9 6.02 -2.63 -42.86
C SER A 9 5.95 -2.46 -41.34
N ILE A 10 4.86 -2.92 -40.68
CA ILE A 10 4.72 -2.81 -39.22
C ILE A 10 5.75 -3.69 -38.51
N MET A 11 5.93 -4.94 -38.96
CA MET A 11 6.92 -5.86 -38.39
C MET A 11 8.37 -5.38 -38.58
N ALA A 12 8.68 -4.72 -39.70
CA ALA A 12 10.00 -4.14 -39.93
C ALA A 12 10.33 -2.97 -38.99
N ILE A 13 9.33 -2.14 -38.63
CA ILE A 13 9.51 -1.00 -37.72
C ILE A 13 9.73 -1.48 -36.28
N LEU A 14 8.94 -2.46 -35.82
CA LEU A 14 9.07 -3.05 -34.47
C LEU A 14 10.45 -3.70 -34.26
N GLY A 15 10.97 -4.43 -35.26
CA GLY A 15 12.28 -5.07 -35.18
C GLY A 15 13.45 -4.08 -34.97
N VAL A 16 13.39 -2.88 -35.55
CA VAL A 16 14.44 -1.86 -35.41
C VAL A 16 14.40 -1.20 -34.02
N LEU A 17 13.22 -0.98 -33.46
CA LEU A 17 13.07 -0.37 -32.13
C LEU A 17 13.61 -1.28 -31.01
N ILE A 18 13.36 -2.59 -31.10
CA ILE A 18 13.83 -3.56 -30.09
C ILE A 18 15.37 -3.60 -30.04
N VAL A 19 16.04 -3.57 -31.19
CA VAL A 19 17.53 -3.58 -31.24
C VAL A 19 18.13 -2.31 -30.65
N LEU A 20 17.50 -1.15 -30.83
CA LEU A 20 17.94 0.11 -30.21
C LEU A 20 17.74 0.13 -28.69
N PHE A 21 16.66 -0.48 -28.19
CA PHE A 21 16.39 -0.55 -26.75
C PHE A 21 17.40 -1.45 -26.02
N VAL A 22 17.71 -2.64 -26.58
CA VAL A 22 18.73 -3.55 -26.03
C VAL A 22 20.12 -2.89 -25.97
N ALA A 23 20.48 -2.05 -26.95
CA ALA A 23 21.75 -1.34 -26.94
C ALA A 23 21.87 -0.30 -25.81
N ALA A 24 20.76 0.30 -25.36
CA ALA A 24 20.76 1.23 -24.24
C ALA A 24 20.95 0.53 -22.88
N SER A 25 20.30 -0.64 -22.69
CA SER A 25 20.31 -1.37 -21.42
C SER A 25 21.69 -1.89 -20.99
N VAL A 26 22.64 -2.08 -21.92
CA VAL A 26 23.97 -2.64 -21.63
C VAL A 26 24.93 -1.62 -20.99
N VAL A 27 24.66 -0.32 -21.06
CA VAL A 27 25.64 0.73 -20.71
C VAL A 27 25.62 1.12 -19.22
N ILE A 28 24.57 0.79 -18.45
CA ILE A 28 24.43 1.23 -17.05
C ILE A 28 24.83 0.12 -16.06
N LYS A 29 26.15 -0.14 -15.91
CA LYS A 29 26.67 -0.92 -14.77
C LYS A 29 28.08 -0.54 -14.28
N VAL A 30 28.30 0.75 -14.06
CA VAL A 30 29.38 1.34 -13.24
C VAL A 30 28.70 2.52 -12.50
N ASN A 31 28.71 2.66 -11.17
CA ASN A 31 29.87 2.57 -10.29
C ASN A 31 29.49 2.11 -8.86
N ASN A 32 30.17 1.08 -8.34
CA ASN A 32 30.09 0.67 -6.93
C ASN A 32 31.50 0.76 -6.33
N LYS A 33 31.72 1.65 -5.34
CA LYS A 33 32.49 1.40 -4.10
C LYS A 33 32.82 2.67 -3.29
N ASN A 34 32.64 2.53 -1.97
CA ASN A 34 33.48 3.04 -0.88
C ASN A 34 33.66 4.56 -0.69
N ALA A 35 33.16 5.07 0.45
CA ALA A 35 33.97 5.85 1.40
C ALA A 35 33.28 5.93 2.79
N SER A 36 33.56 4.97 3.67
CA SER A 36 33.25 5.09 5.10
C SER A 36 34.53 5.26 5.88
N ASP A 37 34.91 6.49 6.27
CA ASP A 37 35.92 6.69 7.33
C ASP A 37 35.82 8.02 8.10
N LYS A 38 35.29 7.89 9.32
CA LYS A 38 35.83 8.40 10.60
C LYS A 38 36.45 9.82 10.71
N ARG A 39 35.76 10.60 11.57
CA ARG A 39 36.27 11.15 12.86
C ARG A 39 36.96 12.52 12.86
N SER A 40 36.32 13.47 13.55
CA SER A 40 37.02 14.38 14.47
C SER A 40 36.23 14.50 15.78
N GLN A 41 36.92 14.30 16.91
CA GLN A 41 36.43 14.47 18.28
C GLN A 41 37.42 15.37 19.03
N LEU A 42 36.95 16.49 19.55
CA LEU A 42 37.62 17.47 20.42
C LEU A 42 36.45 18.28 21.05
N VAL A 43 36.28 18.50 22.37
CA VAL A 43 37.09 18.26 23.58
C VAL A 43 36.16 17.89 24.75
N SER A 44 36.70 17.19 25.76
CA SER A 44 36.08 16.86 27.05
C SER A 44 35.88 18.05 28.00
N SER A 45 34.77 18.10 28.74
CA SER A 45 34.80 18.37 30.19
C SER A 45 33.52 17.92 30.92
N GLU A 46 33.72 17.23 32.03
CA GLU A 46 32.74 16.40 32.73
C GLU A 46 31.80 17.11 33.74
N HIS A 47 30.83 16.31 34.22
CA HIS A 47 30.41 16.13 35.62
C HIS A 47 29.20 16.87 36.25
N LYS A 48 28.32 16.02 36.85
CA LYS A 48 27.43 16.20 38.03
C LYS A 48 26.00 16.81 37.88
N ALA A 49 25.05 15.90 37.64
CA ALA A 49 24.04 15.42 38.61
C ALA A 49 23.27 16.39 39.55
N LYS A 50 21.93 16.26 39.46
CA LYS A 50 20.85 16.45 40.49
C LYS A 50 20.20 17.83 40.71
N LYS A 51 18.85 17.77 40.64
CA LYS A 51 17.80 18.52 41.38
C LYS A 51 17.47 20.00 41.01
N SER A 52 16.32 20.12 40.34
CA SER A 52 15.05 20.67 40.90
C SER A 52 14.82 22.19 40.98
N SER A 53 13.52 22.55 40.81
CA SER A 53 12.84 23.85 41.05
C SER A 53 12.81 24.78 39.80
N LYS A 54 11.72 25.51 39.47
CA LYS A 54 10.47 25.80 40.20
C LYS A 54 9.29 26.23 39.27
N THR A 55 8.25 25.39 39.22
CA THR A 55 6.81 25.66 39.44
C THR A 55 6.13 27.03 39.12
N LYS A 56 4.99 26.99 38.38
CA LYS A 56 3.62 27.58 38.65
C LYS A 56 2.85 27.77 37.30
N MET A 57 1.53 27.64 37.12
CA MET A 57 0.31 27.36 37.93
C MET A 57 -0.60 26.36 37.14
N VAL A 58 -1.17 25.27 37.70
CA VAL A 58 -2.48 25.11 38.42
C VAL A 58 -3.78 25.49 37.68
N LYS A 59 -4.49 24.47 37.14
CA LYS A 59 -5.90 24.06 37.41
C LYS A 59 -6.22 22.82 36.53
N GLY A 60 -6.91 21.76 36.96
CA GLY A 60 -7.58 21.48 38.22
C GLY A 60 -8.81 20.61 37.97
N TYR A 61 -8.63 19.33 37.60
CA TYR A 61 -9.73 18.40 37.32
C TYR A 61 -9.96 17.43 38.48
N LYS A 62 -11.23 17.39 38.93
CA LYS A 62 -11.78 16.54 39.97
C LYS A 62 -12.57 15.39 39.34
N LYS A 63 -12.75 14.30 40.07
CA LYS A 63 -13.38 13.04 39.63
C LYS A 63 -14.45 12.69 40.65
N ASP A 64 -15.67 13.14 40.37
CA ASP A 64 -16.80 13.09 41.29
C ASP A 64 -18.04 12.65 40.49
N ASP A 65 -18.72 11.62 40.98
CA ASP A 65 -19.71 10.79 40.30
C ASP A 65 -20.95 11.51 39.73
N VAL A 66 -21.40 11.11 38.54
CA VAL A 66 -22.83 11.18 38.16
C VAL A 66 -23.24 9.88 37.47
N THR A 67 -24.09 9.11 38.14
CA THR A 67 -24.81 7.98 37.56
C THR A 67 -26.22 8.44 37.21
N PHE A 68 -26.70 8.27 35.96
CA PHE A 68 -28.14 8.31 35.69
C PHE A 68 -28.56 7.35 34.58
N LYS A 69 -29.81 6.89 34.65
CA LYS A 69 -30.28 5.65 34.01
C LYS A 69 -31.17 5.86 32.78
N ARG A 70 -31.06 4.89 31.86
CA ARG A 70 -32.10 4.22 31.05
C ARG A 70 -33.10 5.07 30.25
N GLY A 71 -33.01 4.91 28.93
CA GLY A 71 -34.16 4.88 28.01
C GLY A 71 -33.95 3.76 26.98
N GLU A 72 -34.83 2.76 26.95
CA GLU A 72 -34.89 1.76 25.88
C GLU A 72 -35.80 2.26 24.74
N SER A 73 -35.44 2.02 23.48
CA SER A 73 -36.30 1.25 22.56
C SER A 73 -35.65 1.10 21.16
N SER A 74 -35.74 -0.11 20.62
CA SER A 74 -35.64 -0.44 19.19
C SER A 74 -36.72 0.31 18.36
N GLN A 75 -36.79 0.30 17.01
CA GLN A 75 -36.45 -0.77 16.08
C GLN A 75 -36.48 -0.30 14.60
N LYS A 76 -35.54 -0.79 13.77
CA LYS A 76 -35.70 -1.25 12.36
C LYS A 76 -36.66 -0.51 11.39
N THR A 77 -36.11 -0.09 10.24
CA THR A 77 -36.75 -0.31 8.92
C THR A 77 -35.77 -1.02 7.96
N LYS A 78 -36.31 -1.86 7.07
CA LYS A 78 -35.59 -2.69 6.09
C LYS A 78 -36.38 -2.71 4.79
N SER A 79 -35.73 -2.30 3.70
CA SER A 79 -36.04 -2.64 2.29
C SER A 79 -34.90 -2.03 1.44
N SER A 80 -34.08 -2.72 0.63
CA SER A 80 -34.33 -3.81 -0.34
C SER A 80 -35.19 -3.36 -1.53
N GLU A 81 -35.05 -3.84 -2.77
CA GLU A 81 -34.09 -4.77 -3.45
C GLU A 81 -33.56 -4.07 -4.75
N SER A 82 -32.52 -4.49 -5.50
CA SER A 82 -31.24 -5.20 -5.29
C SER A 82 -30.65 -5.58 -6.67
N ASP A 83 -29.38 -5.28 -7.00
CA ASP A 83 -28.76 -5.65 -8.31
C ASP A 83 -27.44 -6.46 -8.19
N ASN A 84 -27.63 -7.76 -7.93
CA ASN A 84 -26.93 -8.88 -8.54
C ASN A 84 -25.46 -8.71 -9.04
N GLN A 85 -24.48 -8.84 -8.14
CA GLN A 85 -23.22 -9.51 -8.51
C GLN A 85 -22.83 -10.59 -7.48
N LYS A 86 -22.34 -11.70 -8.02
CA LYS A 86 -21.90 -12.91 -7.32
C LYS A 86 -20.53 -12.64 -6.69
N GLU A 87 -20.52 -12.00 -5.52
CA GLU A 87 -19.32 -11.76 -4.72
C GLU A 87 -18.64 -13.10 -4.40
N SER A 88 -17.44 -13.31 -4.94
CA SER A 88 -16.68 -14.55 -4.77
C SER A 88 -16.28 -14.70 -3.29
N GLN A 89 -16.41 -15.90 -2.74
CA GLN A 89 -16.17 -16.17 -1.32
C GLN A 89 -14.67 -16.32 -0.99
N ALA A 90 -13.85 -15.33 -1.40
CA ALA A 90 -12.39 -15.37 -1.28
C ALA A 90 -11.77 -14.12 -0.59
N MET A 91 -12.48 -13.00 -0.47
CA MET A 91 -12.01 -11.87 0.36
C MET A 91 -12.35 -12.06 1.84
N LYS A 92 -11.40 -12.59 2.64
CA LYS A 92 -11.00 -12.12 3.99
C LYS A 92 -10.42 -13.23 4.87
N ASP A 93 -9.22 -12.97 5.40
CA ASP A 93 -8.87 -13.45 6.74
C ASP A 93 -9.72 -12.74 7.83
N SER A 94 -9.82 -13.33 9.03
CA SER A 94 -10.49 -12.79 10.22
C SER A 94 -10.17 -11.33 10.52
N ASN A 95 -8.95 -10.87 10.21
CA ASN A 95 -8.48 -9.50 10.45
C ASN A 95 -8.89 -8.50 9.34
N GLY A 96 -9.51 -8.98 8.25
CA GLY A 96 -10.06 -8.16 7.19
C GLY A 96 -9.09 -7.80 6.06
N TYR A 97 -7.91 -8.41 6.03
CA TYR A 97 -6.93 -8.34 4.94
C TYR A 97 -7.27 -9.28 3.79
N ILE A 98 -6.74 -9.00 2.59
CA ILE A 98 -6.76 -9.91 1.44
C ILE A 98 -5.52 -10.81 1.46
N ILE A 99 -4.32 -10.23 1.64
CA ILE A 99 -3.06 -10.98 1.74
C ILE A 99 -2.31 -10.49 2.98
N GLU A 100 -2.63 -11.02 4.16
CA GLU A 100 -2.08 -10.53 5.44
C GLU A 100 -0.54 -10.52 5.46
N LYS A 101 0.09 -11.57 4.89
CA LYS A 101 1.56 -11.74 4.84
C LYS A 101 2.31 -10.76 3.92
N SER A 102 1.60 -9.99 3.09
CA SER A 102 2.18 -9.04 2.11
C SER A 102 3.09 -7.96 2.73
N SER A 103 3.02 -7.73 4.04
CA SER A 103 3.89 -6.79 4.77
C SER A 103 5.22 -7.38 5.26
N THR A 104 5.39 -8.70 5.23
CA THR A 104 6.47 -9.38 6.00
C THR A 104 7.10 -10.57 5.31
N VAL A 105 6.48 -11.12 4.25
CA VAL A 105 6.99 -12.26 3.49
C VAL A 105 6.83 -11.96 2.01
N GLU A 106 7.86 -12.26 1.21
CA GLU A 106 7.80 -12.18 -0.25
C GLU A 106 6.66 -13.09 -0.77
N LEU A 107 5.89 -12.57 -1.72
CA LEU A 107 4.83 -13.28 -2.42
C LEU A 107 5.40 -14.07 -3.60
N THR A 108 4.59 -14.96 -4.13
CA THR A 108 4.87 -15.77 -5.32
C THR A 108 3.59 -15.90 -6.13
N ASP A 109 3.68 -16.26 -7.42
CA ASP A 109 2.53 -16.65 -8.27
C ASP A 109 1.49 -17.51 -7.54
N SER A 110 1.93 -18.50 -6.74
CA SER A 110 1.05 -19.42 -6.01
C SER A 110 0.25 -18.76 -4.87
N ASP A 111 0.64 -17.58 -4.42
CA ASP A 111 -0.09 -16.77 -3.44
C ASP A 111 -1.11 -15.83 -4.10
N LEU A 112 -0.96 -15.62 -5.41
CA LEU A 112 -1.81 -14.77 -6.25
C LEU A 112 -2.81 -15.59 -7.08
N GLU A 113 -2.54 -16.89 -7.28
CA GLU A 113 -3.38 -17.82 -8.02
C GLU A 113 -4.83 -17.85 -7.50
N GLY A 114 -5.77 -17.68 -8.42
CA GLY A 114 -7.21 -17.70 -8.14
C GLY A 114 -7.79 -16.37 -7.66
N LEU A 115 -6.97 -15.35 -7.36
CA LEU A 115 -7.47 -13.99 -7.13
C LEU A 115 -7.92 -13.35 -8.45
N SER A 116 -9.09 -12.70 -8.42
CA SER A 116 -9.55 -11.90 -9.56
C SER A 116 -8.72 -10.62 -9.74
N ALA A 117 -8.78 -10.02 -10.94
CA ALA A 117 -8.18 -8.72 -11.23
C ALA A 117 -8.52 -7.63 -10.18
N LYS A 118 -9.76 -7.66 -9.66
CA LYS A 118 -10.20 -6.77 -8.59
C LYS A 118 -9.52 -7.08 -7.26
N GLU A 119 -9.43 -8.35 -6.87
CA GLU A 119 -8.75 -8.79 -5.65
C GLU A 119 -7.25 -8.48 -5.69
N LEU A 120 -6.59 -8.66 -6.84
CA LEU A 120 -5.18 -8.29 -7.05
C LEU A 120 -4.98 -6.77 -6.95
N THR A 121 -5.77 -5.97 -7.67
CA THR A 121 -5.73 -4.50 -7.53
C THR A 121 -5.97 -4.07 -6.08
N TYR A 122 -6.86 -4.73 -5.34
CA TYR A 122 -7.13 -4.41 -3.94
C TYR A 122 -5.99 -4.87 -3.02
N ALA A 123 -5.39 -6.03 -3.24
CA ALA A 123 -4.26 -6.54 -2.45
C ALA A 123 -3.00 -5.67 -2.64
N ARG A 124 -2.72 -5.23 -3.86
CA ARG A 124 -1.65 -4.26 -4.14
C ARG A 124 -1.92 -2.92 -3.44
N ASN A 125 -3.18 -2.44 -3.45
CA ASN A 125 -3.54 -1.21 -2.74
C ASN A 125 -3.60 -1.37 -1.21
N GLU A 126 -3.81 -2.58 -0.69
CA GLU A 126 -3.78 -2.90 0.74
C GLU A 126 -2.40 -2.67 1.35
N ILE A 127 -1.33 -3.00 0.63
CA ILE A 127 0.05 -2.70 1.05
C ILE A 127 0.20 -1.19 1.32
N TYR A 128 -0.16 -0.33 0.38
CA TYR A 128 -0.10 1.12 0.57
C TYR A 128 -1.10 1.65 1.63
N ALA A 129 -2.28 1.02 1.74
CA ALA A 129 -3.29 1.40 2.72
C ALA A 129 -2.80 1.18 4.16
N ARG A 130 -1.98 0.16 4.42
CA ARG A 130 -1.39 -0.12 5.75
C ARG A 130 -0.48 1.01 6.25
N HIS A 131 0.10 1.79 5.33
CA HIS A 131 0.89 3.01 5.62
C HIS A 131 0.06 4.31 5.58
N GLY A 132 -1.24 4.20 5.32
CA GLY A 132 -2.19 5.31 5.32
C GLY A 132 -2.28 6.08 4.00
N ARG A 133 -1.88 5.49 2.86
CA ARG A 133 -2.06 6.14 1.54
C ARG A 133 -3.53 6.52 1.33
N LYS A 134 -3.78 7.79 0.98
CA LYS A 134 -5.10 8.24 0.53
C LYS A 134 -5.31 7.86 -0.94
N PHE A 135 -6.49 7.34 -1.25
CA PHE A 135 -6.89 6.97 -2.61
C PHE A 135 -7.77 8.05 -3.24
N GLU A 136 -7.51 8.35 -4.52
CA GLU A 136 -8.33 9.24 -5.35
C GLU A 136 -9.53 8.52 -5.98
N SER A 137 -9.42 7.21 -6.22
CA SER A 137 -10.57 6.35 -6.51
C SER A 137 -11.52 6.36 -5.31
N SER A 138 -12.78 6.69 -5.57
CA SER A 138 -13.88 6.60 -4.61
C SER A 138 -14.08 5.18 -4.10
N GLU A 139 -14.01 4.19 -5.00
CA GLU A 139 -14.18 2.77 -4.68
C GLU A 139 -13.11 2.25 -3.71
N LEU A 140 -11.83 2.59 -3.94
CA LEU A 140 -10.76 2.22 -3.01
C LEU A 140 -10.88 2.99 -1.68
N ASN A 141 -11.27 4.26 -1.74
CA ASN A 141 -11.43 5.09 -0.55
C ASN A 141 -12.51 4.53 0.38
N ASP A 142 -13.69 4.18 -0.16
CA ASP A 142 -14.79 3.57 0.57
C ASP A 142 -14.40 2.17 1.10
N TYR A 143 -13.74 1.35 0.27
CA TYR A 143 -13.30 0.01 0.68
C TYR A 143 -12.33 0.06 1.86
N PHE A 144 -11.26 0.86 1.79
CA PHE A 144 -10.28 0.94 2.88
C PHE A 144 -10.82 1.71 4.08
N SER A 145 -11.63 2.74 3.91
CA SER A 145 -12.30 3.44 5.02
C SER A 145 -13.26 2.55 5.82
N SER A 146 -13.72 1.43 5.25
CA SER A 146 -14.48 0.40 5.97
C SER A 146 -13.63 -0.53 6.86
N LYS A 147 -12.30 -0.53 6.71
CA LYS A 147 -11.38 -1.41 7.45
C LYS A 147 -11.00 -0.78 8.80
N SER A 148 -11.16 -1.54 9.88
CA SER A 148 -10.81 -1.10 11.24
C SER A 148 -9.32 -0.81 11.46
N TRP A 149 -8.45 -1.35 10.61
CA TRP A 149 -7.00 -1.15 10.65
C TRP A 149 -6.51 0.04 9.80
N TYR A 150 -7.33 0.57 8.89
CA TYR A 150 -6.92 1.65 8.00
C TYR A 150 -7.12 3.01 8.67
N THR A 151 -6.18 3.92 8.46
CA THR A 151 -6.31 5.34 8.82
C THR A 151 -5.50 6.15 7.83
N ALA A 152 -6.15 7.06 7.10
CA ALA A 152 -5.48 7.91 6.13
C ALA A 152 -4.47 8.83 6.80
N ASN A 153 -3.25 8.86 6.26
CA ASN A 153 -2.13 9.68 6.71
C ASN A 153 -1.88 10.80 5.69
N SER A 154 -2.09 12.05 6.08
CA SER A 154 -1.82 13.22 5.22
C SER A 154 -0.33 13.46 4.94
N SER A 155 0.55 12.74 5.63
CA SER A 155 2.00 12.75 5.46
C SER A 155 2.52 11.38 5.00
N TYR A 156 1.68 10.63 4.28
CA TYR A 156 2.08 9.41 3.58
C TYR A 156 3.17 9.71 2.52
N ASP A 157 4.11 8.77 2.38
CA ASP A 157 5.21 8.79 1.43
C ASP A 157 5.40 7.36 0.91
N ASP A 158 5.56 7.16 -0.40
CA ASP A 158 5.81 5.84 -0.98
C ASP A 158 7.17 5.26 -0.53
N ASP A 159 8.10 6.10 -0.08
CA ASP A 159 9.35 5.66 0.54
C ASP A 159 9.18 5.06 1.95
N SER A 160 8.00 5.18 2.57
CA SER A 160 7.72 4.57 3.89
C SER A 160 7.55 3.06 3.87
N LEU A 161 7.29 2.47 2.69
CA LEU A 161 7.19 1.01 2.53
C LEU A 161 8.54 0.33 2.74
N SER A 162 8.52 -0.85 3.35
CA SER A 162 9.68 -1.73 3.44
C SER A 162 10.04 -2.35 2.08
N ASP A 163 11.27 -2.86 1.95
CA ASP A 163 11.75 -3.49 0.71
C ASP A 163 10.85 -4.68 0.28
N VAL A 164 10.36 -5.48 1.25
CA VAL A 164 9.43 -6.60 1.00
C VAL A 164 8.07 -6.10 0.52
N GLU A 165 7.56 -4.99 1.06
CA GLU A 165 6.30 -4.40 0.61
C GLU A 165 6.39 -3.81 -0.80
N LYS A 166 7.53 -3.19 -1.14
CA LYS A 166 7.81 -2.71 -2.50
C LYS A 166 7.87 -3.88 -3.48
N ALA A 167 8.65 -4.92 -3.17
CA ALA A 167 8.74 -6.14 -3.97
C ALA A 167 7.38 -6.83 -4.15
N ASN A 168 6.56 -6.91 -3.09
CA ASN A 168 5.23 -7.53 -3.18
C ASN A 168 4.22 -6.69 -3.98
N ALA A 169 4.33 -5.36 -3.96
CA ALA A 169 3.49 -4.50 -4.79
C ALA A 169 3.87 -4.58 -6.28
N GLU A 170 5.15 -4.84 -6.57
CA GLU A 170 5.70 -5.13 -7.90
C GLU A 170 5.27 -6.53 -8.38
N GLU A 171 5.48 -7.60 -7.59
CA GLU A 171 5.03 -8.98 -7.89
C GLU A 171 3.53 -9.04 -8.24
N ILE A 172 2.67 -8.35 -7.48
CA ILE A 172 1.23 -8.29 -7.81
C ILE A 172 0.98 -7.54 -9.14
N ALA A 173 1.76 -6.50 -9.44
CA ALA A 173 1.64 -5.77 -10.70
C ALA A 173 2.07 -6.62 -11.90
N ASP A 174 3.21 -7.29 -11.80
CA ASP A 174 3.77 -8.15 -12.85
C ASP A 174 2.84 -9.35 -13.11
N TYR A 175 2.33 -10.00 -12.04
CA TYR A 175 1.33 -11.06 -12.15
C TYR A 175 0.03 -10.58 -12.83
N GLN A 176 -0.39 -9.32 -12.58
CA GLN A 176 -1.54 -8.73 -13.29
C GLN A 176 -1.25 -8.53 -14.79
N GLU A 177 -0.06 -8.06 -15.16
CA GLU A 177 0.33 -7.86 -16.57
C GLU A 177 0.41 -9.20 -17.33
N ASP A 178 1.16 -10.16 -16.80
CA ASP A 178 1.38 -11.47 -17.43
C ASP A 178 0.07 -12.25 -17.65
N ASN A 179 -0.86 -12.15 -16.71
CA ASN A 179 -2.17 -12.82 -16.77
C ASN A 179 -3.29 -11.96 -17.39
N GLN A 180 -3.00 -10.72 -17.82
CA GLN A 180 -3.97 -9.76 -18.37
C GLN A 180 -5.14 -9.46 -17.41
N LEU A 181 -4.86 -9.41 -16.11
CA LEU A 181 -5.82 -9.21 -15.02
C LEU A 181 -5.95 -7.74 -14.62
N GLU A 182 -6.43 -6.93 -15.57
CA GLU A 182 -6.65 -5.49 -15.38
C GLU A 182 -7.95 -5.16 -14.65
N TYR A 183 -7.87 -4.28 -13.64
CA TYR A 183 -9.05 -3.70 -12.97
C TYR A 183 -8.78 -2.25 -12.55
N SER A 184 -9.51 -1.32 -13.16
CA SER A 184 -9.51 0.10 -12.83
C SER A 184 -10.65 0.43 -11.85
N PRO A 185 -10.35 0.73 -10.58
CA PRO A 185 -11.37 1.09 -9.60
C PRO A 185 -11.93 2.49 -9.87
N GLN A 186 -13.20 2.71 -9.52
CA GLN A 186 -13.95 3.95 -9.80
C GLN A 186 -13.54 5.14 -8.92
#